data_AF-A0A920QV30-F1
#
_entry.id   AF-A0A920QV30-F1
#
_cell.length_a   1.000
_cell.length_b   1.000
_cell.length_c   1.000
_cell.angle_alpha   90.00
_cell.angle_beta   90.00
_cell.angle_gamma   90.00
#
_symmetry.space_group_name_H-M   'P 1'
#
loop_
_entity.id
_entity.type
_entity.pdbx_description
1 polymer ?
#
loop_
_entity_poly.entity_id
_entity_poly.type
_entity_poly.pdbx_seq_one_letter_code
_entity_poly.pdbx_strand_id
1 'polypeptide(L)' 'MAYINVQGISLSFTGIPLLDTVNLNIERGEKVGLVGRNGSGKSTILKLINGTLNQTPA' A
#
# COMPACT_ATOMS: atom_id res chain seq x y z
N MET A 1 5.61 -18.49 -3.85
CA MET A 1 4.43 -18.05 -3.07
C MET A 1 4.87 -16.74 -2.46
N ALA A 2 4.16 -15.66 -2.79
CA ALA A 2 4.55 -14.31 -2.40
C ALA A 2 4.81 -14.23 -0.90
N TYR A 3 5.94 -13.63 -0.53
CA TYR A 3 6.32 -13.39 0.85
C TYR A 3 5.48 -12.24 1.45
N ILE A 4 5.16 -11.24 0.63
CA ILE A 4 4.18 -10.20 0.92
C ILE A 4 3.18 -10.16 -0.23
N ASN A 5 1.89 -10.22 0.10
CA ASN A 5 0.80 -10.11 -0.85
C ASN A 5 -0.18 -9.01 -0.40
N VAL A 6 -0.39 -8.03 -1.26
CA VAL A 6 -1.34 -6.94 -1.10
C VAL A 6 -2.33 -7.02 -2.26
N GLN A 7 -3.62 -7.04 -1.97
CA GLN A 7 -4.65 -7.13 -3.00
C GLN A 7 -5.77 -6.13 -2.73
N GLY A 8 -6.15 -5.39 -3.78
CA GLY A 8 -7.32 -4.53 -3.79
C GLY A 8 -7.34 -3.45 -2.70
N ILE A 9 -6.17 -2.95 -2.26
CA ILE A 9 -6.15 -1.90 -1.24
C ILE A 9 -6.58 -0.57 -1.86
N SER A 10 -7.67 -0.04 -1.32
CA SER A 10 -8.13 1.33 -1.56
C SER A 10 -8.16 2.10 -0.25
N LEU A 11 -7.74 3.36 -0.29
CA LEU A 11 -7.73 4.22 0.88
C LEU A 11 -7.96 5.66 0.46
N SER A 12 -8.90 6.31 1.13
CA SER A 12 -9.19 7.73 0.96
C SER A 12 -8.96 8.47 2.26
N PHE A 13 -8.42 9.68 2.18
CA PHE A 13 -8.40 10.62 3.29
C PHE A 13 -9.38 11.73 2.97
N THR A 14 -10.31 12.00 3.89
CA THR A 14 -11.31 13.08 3.73
C THR A 14 -12.06 13.02 2.40
N GLY A 15 -12.38 11.81 1.92
CA GLY A 15 -13.06 11.58 0.64
C GLY A 15 -12.18 11.72 -0.61
N ILE A 16 -10.91 12.07 -0.48
CA ILE A 16 -9.96 12.13 -1.60
C ILE A 16 -9.24 10.79 -1.70
N PRO A 17 -9.33 10.07 -2.83
CA PRO A 17 -8.64 8.81 -3.01
C PRO A 17 -7.12 9.03 -3.00
N LEU A 18 -6.45 8.34 -2.08
CA LEU A 18 -4.99 8.33 -1.98
C LEU A 18 -4.41 7.07 -2.63
N LEU A 19 -5.05 5.93 -2.37
CA LEU A 19 -4.75 4.64 -2.97
C LEU A 19 -6.02 4.13 -3.63
N ASP A 20 -5.87 3.62 -4.84
CA ASP A 20 -6.97 3.02 -5.59
C ASP A 20 -6.55 1.64 -6.09
N THR A 21 -7.21 0.62 -5.54
CA THR A 21 -7.12 -0.78 -5.98
C THR A 21 -5.67 -1.27 -6.16
N VAL A 22 -4.83 -1.00 -5.16
CA VAL A 22 -3.40 -1.34 -5.20
C VAL A 22 -3.20 -2.84 -5.01
N ASN A 23 -2.46 -3.45 -5.94
CA ASN A 23 -2.03 -4.84 -5.89
C ASN A 23 -0.49 -4.90 -5.89
N LEU A 24 0.10 -5.68 -5.00
CA LEU A 24 1.55 -5.84 -4.89
C LEU A 24 1.90 -7.26 -4.42
N ASN A 25 2.80 -7.91 -5.16
CA ASN A 25 3.41 -9.17 -4.79
C ASN A 25 4.91 -8.96 -4.65
N ILE A 26 5.45 -9.40 -3.51
CA ILE A 26 6.90 -9.41 -3.28
C ILE A 26 7.29 -10.82 -2.88
N GLU A 27 8.22 -11.41 -3.61
CA GLU A 27 8.78 -12.73 -3.33
C GLU A 27 9.97 -12.63 -2.36
N ARG A 28 10.34 -13.76 -1.76
CA ARG A 28 11.46 -13.81 -0.81
C ARG A 28 12.78 -13.45 -1.53
N GLY A 29 13.50 -12.47 -0.99
CA GLY A 29 14.80 -12.04 -1.52
C GLY A 29 14.72 -10.90 -2.53
N GLU A 30 13.52 -10.50 -2.97
CA GLU A 30 13.33 -9.32 -3.81
C GLU A 30 13.62 -8.02 -3.05
N LYS A 31 14.22 -7.06 -3.77
CA LYS A 31 14.43 -5.70 -3.29
C LYS A 31 13.59 -4.76 -4.15
N VAL A 32 12.51 -4.24 -3.57
CA VAL A 32 11.55 -3.38 -4.28
C VAL A 32 11.66 -1.95 -3.75
N GLY A 33 11.75 -0.99 -4.66
CA GLY A 33 11.70 0.44 -4.35
C GLY A 33 10.34 1.04 -4.74
N LEU A 34 9.70 1.76 -3.82
CA LEU A 34 8.45 2.46 -4.09
C LEU A 34 8.73 3.92 -4.46
N VAL A 35 8.40 4.32 -5.68
CA VAL A 35 8.68 5.67 -6.23
C VAL A 35 7.40 6.42 -6.57
N GLY A 36 7.47 7.76 -6.62
CA GLY A 36 6.33 8.63 -6.90
C GLY A 36 6.45 9.99 -6.23
N ARG A 37 5.59 10.94 -6.62
CA ARG A 37 5.59 12.32 -6.07
C ARG A 37 5.33 12.34 -4.55
N ASN A 38 5.74 13.42 -3.88
CA ASN A 38 5.35 13.63 -2.49
C ASN A 38 3.81 13.66 -2.37
N GLY A 39 3.29 12.99 -1.35
CA GLY A 39 1.84 12.81 -1.16
C GLY A 39 1.21 11.66 -1.95
N SER A 40 1.93 10.90 -2.77
CA SER A 40 1.36 9.80 -3.58
C SER A 40 1.04 8.50 -2.80
N GLY A 41 1.00 8.53 -1.48
CA GLY A 41 0.64 7.35 -0.67
C GLY A 41 1.76 6.33 -0.40
N LYS A 42 3.02 6.61 -0.76
CA LYS A 42 4.14 5.66 -0.56
C LYS A 42 4.32 5.18 0.89
N SER A 43 4.49 6.12 1.82
CA SER A 43 4.62 5.80 3.23
C SER A 43 3.34 5.17 3.79
N THR A 44 2.19 5.47 3.19
CA THR A 44 0.90 4.89 3.57
C THR A 44 0.84 3.41 3.23
N ILE A 45 1.27 3.00 2.02
CA ILE A 45 1.41 1.58 1.63
C ILE A 45 2.36 0.86 2.60
N LEU A 46 3.53 1.45 2.91
CA LEU A 46 4.48 0.83 3.84
C LEU A 46 3.89 0.66 5.25
N LYS A 47 3.13 1.65 5.73
CA LYS A 47 2.46 1.58 7.04
C LYS A 47 1.35 0.52 7.08
N LEU A 48 0.62 0.34 5.98
CA LEU A 48 -0.39 -0.71 5.81
C LEU A 48 0.25 -2.11 5.84
N ILE A 49 1.33 -2.30 5.07
CA ILE A 49 2.10 -3.57 5.06
C ILE A 49 2.64 -3.89 6.46
N ASN A 50 3.12 -2.88 7.19
CA ASN A 50 3.63 -3.03 8.55
C ASN A 50 2.52 -3.12 9.63
N GLY A 51 1.24 -3.04 9.28
CA GLY A 51 0.12 -3.09 10.24
C GLY A 51 0.00 -1.87 11.18
N THR A 52 0.77 -0.81 10.94
CA THR A 52 0.75 0.44 11.75
C THR A 52 -0.35 1.41 11.34
N LEU A 53 -0.92 1.20 10.15
CA LEU A 53 -2.13 1.85 9.68
C LEU A 53 -3.12 0.74 9.36
N ASN A 54 -4.36 0.89 9.83
CA ASN A 54 -5.44 -0.01 9.46
C ASN A 54 -6.27 0.65 8.36
N GLN A 55 -6.70 -0.15 7.39
CA GLN A 55 -7.75 0.27 6.48
C GLN A 55 -9.01 0.56 7.30
N THR A 56 -9.54 1.78 7.20
CA THR A 56 -10.88 2.05 7.71
C THR A 56 -11.84 1.34 6.76
N PRO A 57 -12.76 0.47 7.24
CA PRO A 57 -13.77 -0.10 6.37
C PRO A 57 -14.56 1.04 5.73
N ALA A 58 -14.72 0.96 4.41
CA ALA A 58 -15.55 1.87 3.63
C ALA A 58 -17.01 1.85 4.11
#